data_AF-A0A655YVU2-F1
#
_entry.id   AF-A0A655YVU2-F1
#
_cell.length_a   1.000
_cell.length_b   1.000
_cell.length_c   1.000
_cell.angle_alpha   90.00
_cell.angle_beta   90.00
_cell.angle_gamma   90.00
#
_symmetry.space_group_name_H-M   'P 1'
#
loop_
_entity.id
_entity.type
_entity.pdbx_description
1 polymer ?
#
loop_
_entity_poly.entity_id
_entity_poly.type
_entity_poly.pdbx_seq_one_letter_code
_entity_poly.pdbx_strand_id
1 'polypeptide(L)'
;MQPQGLAELPIPEFAPVLLVCEHALLDCDAQQVARFVRSIGLHFAKASACLVVAGDKTSSYLGQKLGCEAYAHGFTCAGDAIINCLPWAKSVRTFSPLDRHCDRWKFWQRAIARSGIYKTRLTPVVVNLDW
;
A
#
# COMPACT_ATOMS: atom_id res chain seq x y z
N MET A 1 -2.84 5.64 -16.25
CA MET A 1 -3.54 4.51 -16.90
C MET A 1 -4.92 4.40 -16.26
N GLN A 2 -6.03 4.61 -16.97
CA GLN A 2 -7.35 4.24 -16.46
C GLN A 2 -7.43 2.71 -16.46
N PRO A 3 -7.99 2.06 -15.43
CA PRO A 3 -8.16 0.60 -15.44
C PRO A 3 -9.27 0.24 -16.43
N GLN A 4 -8.91 0.10 -17.72
CA GLN A 4 -9.86 -0.15 -18.81
C GLN A 4 -10.59 -1.50 -18.68
N GLY A 5 -10.09 -2.43 -17.87
CA GLY A 5 -10.71 -3.74 -17.65
C GLY A 5 -11.68 -3.85 -16.47
N LEU A 6 -11.85 -2.81 -15.65
CA LEU A 6 -12.70 -2.94 -14.45
C LEU A 6 -14.19 -2.99 -14.80
N ALA A 7 -14.61 -2.20 -15.80
CA ALA A 7 -16.00 -2.06 -16.20
C ALA A 7 -16.58 -3.32 -16.90
N GLU A 8 -15.72 -4.22 -17.36
CA GLU A 8 -16.12 -5.43 -18.09
C GLU A 8 -16.27 -6.65 -17.17
N LEU A 9 -15.94 -6.52 -15.88
CA LEU A 9 -16.05 -7.62 -14.93
C LEU A 9 -17.54 -7.87 -14.59
N PRO A 10 -18.04 -9.12 -14.74
CA PRO A 10 -19.44 -9.45 -14.44
C PRO A 10 -19.66 -9.61 -12.93
N ILE A 11 -19.32 -8.57 -12.16
CA ILE A 11 -19.45 -8.55 -10.71
C ILE A 11 -20.80 -7.89 -10.38
N PRO A 12 -21.68 -8.56 -9.62
CA PRO A 12 -22.90 -7.95 -9.14
C PRO A 12 -22.60 -6.72 -8.28
N GLU A 13 -23.38 -5.65 -8.43
CA GLU A 13 -23.16 -4.34 -7.79
C GLU A 13 -22.93 -4.42 -6.26
N PHE A 14 -23.59 -5.37 -5.58
CA PHE A 14 -23.53 -5.55 -4.12
C PHE A 14 -22.66 -6.73 -3.67
N ALA A 15 -21.97 -7.40 -4.60
CA ALA A 15 -21.07 -8.49 -4.22
C ALA A 15 -19.86 -7.92 -3.45
N PRO A 16 -19.47 -8.53 -2.32
CA PRO A 16 -18.26 -8.10 -1.62
C PRO A 16 -17.03 -8.46 -2.47
N VAL A 17 -16.23 -7.45 -2.81
CA VAL A 17 -15.02 -7.62 -3.63
C VAL A 17 -13.77 -7.48 -2.77
N LEU A 18 -12.81 -8.38 -2.94
CA LEU A 18 -11.46 -8.25 -2.39
C LEU A 18 -10.47 -7.97 -3.53
N LEU A 19 -9.81 -6.83 -3.48
CA LEU A 19 -8.75 -6.44 -4.40
C LEU A 19 -7.39 -6.65 -3.74
N VAL A 20 -6.46 -7.31 -4.43
CA VAL A 20 -5.09 -7.51 -3.95
C VAL A 20 -4.13 -6.96 -5.00
N CYS A 21 -3.29 -6.00 -4.59
CA CYS A 21 -2.31 -5.34 -5.45
C CYS A 21 -0.95 -5.38 -4.76
N GLU A 22 -0.15 -6.40 -5.08
CA GLU A 22 1.15 -6.64 -4.43
C GLU A 22 2.32 -5.85 -5.03
N HIS A 23 2.58 -5.97 -6.34
CA HIS A 23 3.75 -5.30 -6.94
C HIS A 23 3.37 -4.23 -7.95
N ALA A 24 2.20 -4.32 -8.58
CA ALA A 24 1.80 -3.44 -9.66
C ALA A 24 1.78 -1.95 -9.30
N LEU A 25 1.49 -1.61 -8.04
CA LEU A 25 1.44 -0.21 -7.60
C LEU A 25 2.83 0.38 -7.34
N LEU A 26 3.85 -0.46 -7.10
CA LEU A 26 5.21 0.00 -6.80
C LEU A 26 5.89 0.67 -8.00
N ASP A 27 5.50 0.28 -9.21
CA ASP A 27 5.94 0.89 -10.47
C ASP A 27 5.10 2.11 -10.88
N CYS A 28 4.03 2.41 -10.13
CA CYS A 28 3.16 3.54 -10.37
C CYS A 28 3.59 4.78 -9.57
N ASP A 29 3.47 5.96 -10.17
CA ASP A 29 3.65 7.22 -9.43
C ASP A 29 2.50 7.46 -8.42
N ALA A 30 2.68 8.41 -7.51
CA ALA A 30 1.69 8.70 -6.47
C ALA A 30 0.33 9.17 -7.03
N GLN A 31 0.31 9.86 -8.18
CA GLN A 31 -0.94 10.29 -8.81
C GLN A 31 -1.69 9.12 -9.46
N GLN A 32 -0.96 8.16 -10.04
CA GLN A 32 -1.50 6.93 -10.60
C GLN A 32 -2.12 6.06 -9.51
N VAL A 33 -1.43 5.91 -8.37
CA VAL A 33 -1.97 5.21 -7.19
C VAL A 33 -3.27 5.90 -6.73
N ALA A 34 -3.27 7.23 -6.59
CA ALA A 34 -4.45 7.97 -6.17
C ALA A 34 -5.64 7.81 -7.13
N ARG A 35 -5.38 7.88 -8.45
CA ARG A 35 -6.39 7.67 -9.49
C ARG A 35 -6.94 6.24 -9.45
N PHE A 36 -6.08 5.25 -9.23
CA PHE A 36 -6.48 3.85 -9.08
C PHE A 36 -7.40 3.66 -7.87
N VAL A 37 -6.98 4.11 -6.68
CA VAL A 37 -7.77 4.02 -5.44
C VAL A 37 -9.14 4.70 -5.58
N ARG A 38 -9.17 5.89 -6.20
CA ARG A 38 -10.43 6.59 -6.46
C ARG A 38 -11.31 5.83 -7.45
N SER A 39 -10.73 5.26 -8.50
CA SER A 39 -11.47 4.51 -9.53
C SER A 39 -12.12 3.25 -8.95
N ILE A 40 -11.40 2.46 -8.14
CA ILE A 40 -11.97 1.26 -7.51
C ILE A 40 -13.04 1.64 -6.48
N GLY A 41 -12.83 2.75 -5.76
CA GLY A 41 -13.76 3.25 -4.76
C GLY A 41 -15.09 3.76 -5.32
N LEU A 42 -15.07 4.28 -6.54
CA LEU A 42 -16.28 4.71 -7.27
C LEU A 42 -16.96 3.55 -8.02
N HIS A 43 -16.24 2.46 -8.29
CA HIS A 43 -16.77 1.36 -9.08
C HIS A 43 -17.46 0.29 -8.20
N PHE A 44 -16.88 -0.04 -7.05
CA PHE A 44 -17.47 -1.03 -6.14
C PHE A 44 -18.18 -0.36 -4.97
N ALA A 45 -19.46 -0.70 -4.77
CA ALA A 45 -20.26 -0.20 -3.66
C ALA A 45 -19.79 -0.74 -2.29
N LYS A 46 -19.23 -1.95 -2.26
CA LYS A 46 -18.65 -2.58 -1.06
C LYS A 46 -17.41 -3.40 -1.43
N ALA A 47 -16.25 -3.00 -0.93
CA ALA A 47 -15.01 -3.70 -1.21
C ALA A 47 -13.95 -3.55 -0.12
N SER A 48 -13.03 -4.50 -0.12
CA SER A 48 -11.78 -4.49 0.64
C SER A 48 -10.63 -4.49 -0.35
N ALA A 49 -9.57 -3.73 -0.08
CA ALA A 49 -8.38 -3.68 -0.91
C ALA A 49 -7.11 -3.78 -0.08
N CYS A 50 -6.25 -4.74 -0.42
CA CYS A 50 -4.90 -4.88 0.11
C CYS A 50 -3.91 -4.34 -0.92
N LEU A 51 -3.39 -3.13 -0.65
CA LEU A 51 -2.50 -2.41 -1.55
C LEU A 51 -1.10 -2.37 -0.96
N VAL A 52 -0.09 -2.72 -1.73
CA VAL A 52 1.30 -2.52 -1.33
C VAL A 52 1.81 -1.21 -1.92
N VAL A 53 2.32 -0.34 -1.06
CA VAL A 53 2.84 0.98 -1.43
C VAL A 53 4.20 1.22 -0.77
N ALA A 54 5.08 1.91 -1.48
CA ALA A 54 6.44 2.19 -1.03
C ALA A 54 6.47 3.34 -0.01
N GLY A 55 7.27 3.14 1.04
CA GLY A 55 7.67 4.22 1.93
C GLY A 55 8.69 5.16 1.28
N ASP A 56 8.74 6.41 1.73
CA ASP A 56 9.64 7.45 1.19
C ASP A 56 11.14 7.20 1.41
N LYS A 57 11.53 6.30 2.33
CA LYS A 57 12.92 5.93 2.60
C LYS A 57 13.33 4.58 2.02
N THR A 58 12.51 3.97 1.17
CA THR A 58 12.83 2.70 0.48
C THR A 58 14.10 2.80 -0.36
N SER A 59 14.34 3.95 -1.01
CA SER A 59 15.55 4.21 -1.80
C SER A 59 16.80 4.55 -0.97
N SER A 60 16.66 4.77 0.33
CA SER A 60 17.79 5.07 1.22
C SER A 60 18.71 3.85 1.39
N TYR A 61 19.96 4.07 1.82
CA TYR A 61 20.91 2.99 2.09
C TYR A 61 20.34 1.91 3.03
N LEU A 62 19.56 2.31 4.04
CA LEU A 62 18.90 1.37 4.94
C LEU A 62 17.78 0.60 4.26
N GLY A 63 16.99 1.25 3.40
CA GLY A 63 15.93 0.60 2.61
C GLY A 63 16.50 -0.42 1.62
N GLN A 64 17.57 -0.06 0.89
CA GLN A 64 18.26 -0.99 -0.02
C GLN A 64 18.85 -2.19 0.73
N LYS A 65 19.43 -1.97 1.92
CA LYS A 65 19.93 -3.07 2.77
C LYS A 65 18.83 -3.99 3.30
N LEU A 66 17.59 -3.51 3.34
CA LEU A 66 16.40 -4.30 3.66
C LEU A 66 15.87 -5.09 2.45
N GLY A 67 16.47 -4.91 1.27
CA GLY A 67 16.05 -5.56 0.03
C GLY A 67 15.00 -4.75 -0.75
N CYS A 68 14.87 -3.45 -0.48
CA CYS A 68 14.01 -2.57 -1.26
C CYS A 68 14.73 -2.10 -2.53
N GLU A 69 13.94 -1.90 -3.57
CA GLU A 69 14.40 -1.37 -4.84
C GLU A 69 14.03 0.12 -4.98
N ALA A 70 14.34 0.71 -6.14
CA ALA A 70 13.89 2.05 -6.48
C ALA A 70 12.45 1.99 -7.00
N TYR A 71 11.49 2.42 -6.18
CA TYR A 71 10.07 2.48 -6.54
C TYR A 71 9.68 3.83 -7.13
N ALA A 72 8.60 3.87 -7.89
CA ALA A 72 8.12 5.08 -8.59
C ALA A 72 7.47 6.12 -7.65
N HIS A 73 7.20 5.74 -6.40
CA HIS A 73 6.65 6.63 -5.37
C HIS A 73 7.26 6.35 -4.01
N GLY A 74 6.98 7.24 -3.04
CA GLY A 74 7.44 7.09 -1.67
C GLY A 74 6.60 7.90 -0.70
N PHE A 75 5.80 7.24 0.13
CA PHE A 75 4.91 7.88 1.08
C PHE A 75 5.54 7.97 2.47
N THR A 76 5.45 9.14 3.11
CA THR A 76 5.85 9.30 4.52
C THR A 76 4.82 8.66 5.46
N CYS A 77 3.53 8.82 5.15
CA CYS A 77 2.42 8.12 5.81
C CYS A 77 1.49 7.53 4.75
N ALA A 78 1.66 6.23 4.46
CA ALA A 78 0.87 5.53 3.46
C ALA A 78 -0.63 5.52 3.77
N GLY A 79 -1.00 5.30 5.04
CA GLY A 79 -2.40 5.32 5.47
C GLY A 79 -3.09 6.65 5.18
N ASP A 80 -2.44 7.77 5.53
CA ASP A 80 -2.99 9.11 5.30
C ASP A 80 -3.07 9.43 3.80
N ALA A 81 -2.10 9.00 2.99
CA ALA A 81 -2.14 9.20 1.55
C ALA A 81 -3.35 8.47 0.92
N ILE A 82 -3.62 7.24 1.37
CA ILE A 82 -4.71 6.41 0.83
C ILE A 82 -6.09 6.89 1.34
N ILE A 83 -6.23 7.24 2.62
CA ILE A 83 -7.51 7.74 3.15
C ILE A 83 -7.93 9.06 2.49
N ASN A 84 -6.96 9.92 2.15
CA ASN A 84 -7.22 11.16 1.42
C ASN A 84 -7.73 10.91 -0.02
N CYS A 85 -7.41 9.74 -0.61
CA CYS A 85 -7.94 9.35 -1.91
C CYS A 85 -9.38 8.79 -1.82
N LEU A 86 -9.76 8.25 -0.66
CA LEU A 86 -11.06 7.64 -0.42
C LEU A 86 -11.61 8.03 0.97
N PRO A 87 -12.09 9.27 1.14
CA PRO A 87 -12.46 9.79 2.46
C PRO A 87 -13.69 9.09 3.09
N TRP A 88 -14.47 8.37 2.29
CA TRP A 88 -15.60 7.55 2.77
C TRP A 88 -15.21 6.12 3.16
N ALA A 89 -13.91 5.79 3.18
CA ALA A 89 -13.45 4.50 3.66
C ALA A 89 -13.84 4.27 5.13
N LYS A 90 -14.32 3.07 5.44
CA LYS A 90 -14.68 2.66 6.81
C LYS A 90 -13.44 2.40 7.67
N SER A 91 -12.40 1.84 7.06
CA SER A 91 -11.15 1.52 7.76
C SER A 91 -9.95 1.59 6.84
N VAL A 92 -8.86 2.15 7.35
CA VAL A 92 -7.54 2.11 6.73
C VAL A 92 -6.55 1.59 7.75
N ARG A 93 -5.93 0.45 7.46
CA ARG A 93 -4.94 -0.20 8.33
C ARG A 93 -3.63 -0.36 7.57
N THR A 94 -2.54 0.13 8.14
CA THR A 94 -1.21 -0.02 7.54
C THR A 94 -0.42 -1.07 8.30
N PHE A 95 0.20 -2.00 7.58
CA PHE A 95 1.01 -3.07 8.12
C PHE A 95 2.43 -2.98 7.54
N SER A 96 3.42 -2.92 8.42
CA SER A 96 4.82 -2.98 7.99
C SER A 96 5.29 -4.44 8.03
N PRO A 97 6.05 -4.89 7.01
CA PRO A 97 6.80 -6.14 7.08
C PRO A 97 7.70 -6.23 8.33
N LEU A 98 8.18 -5.08 8.85
CA LEU A 98 8.99 -4.97 10.08
C LEU A 98 8.23 -5.35 11.36
N ASP A 99 6.89 -5.42 11.33
CA ASP A 99 6.09 -5.87 12.46
C ASP A 99 6.10 -7.40 12.63
N ARG A 100 6.56 -8.14 11.61
CA ARG A 100 6.67 -9.61 11.66
C ARG A 100 8.10 -10.05 11.96
N HIS A 101 8.22 -11.12 12.73
CA HIS A 101 9.51 -11.74 12.98
C HIS A 101 10.01 -12.40 11.69
N CYS A 102 11.20 -12.02 11.23
CA CYS A 102 11.85 -12.60 10.06
C CYS A 102 13.31 -12.92 10.40
N ASP A 103 13.70 -14.19 10.24
CA ASP A 103 15.06 -14.66 10.56
C ASP A 103 16.13 -14.04 9.65
N ARG A 104 15.73 -13.57 8.46
CA ARG A 104 16.60 -12.85 7.51
C ARG A 104 17.10 -11.53 8.10
N TRP A 105 16.37 -10.95 9.06
CA TRP A 105 16.69 -9.64 9.59
C TRP A 105 17.50 -9.69 10.90
N LYS A 106 18.73 -9.16 10.85
CA LYS A 106 19.69 -9.13 11.95
C LYS A 106 19.15 -8.34 13.15
N PHE A 107 19.70 -8.59 14.34
CA PHE A 107 19.32 -7.95 15.62
C PHE A 107 19.14 -6.42 15.56
N TRP A 108 19.90 -5.71 14.73
CA TRP A 108 19.79 -4.24 14.58
C TRP A 108 18.53 -3.82 13.81
N GLN A 109 18.01 -4.64 12.90
CA GLN A 109 16.75 -4.40 12.19
C GLN A 109 15.54 -4.52 13.13
N ARG A 110 15.62 -5.36 14.18
CA ARG A 110 14.63 -5.37 15.27
C ARG A 110 14.62 -4.05 16.05
N ALA A 111 15.75 -3.37 16.20
CA ALA A 111 15.79 -2.05 16.82
C ALA A 111 15.12 -0.99 15.94
N ILE A 112 15.26 -1.08 14.61
CA ILE A 112 14.56 -0.20 13.66
C ILE A 112 13.04 -0.44 13.68
N ALA A 113 12.61 -1.71 13.77
CA ALA A 113 11.19 -2.07 13.89
C ALA A 113 10.52 -1.48 15.14
N ARG A 114 11.28 -1.31 16.24
CA ARG A 114 10.78 -0.64 17.46
C ARG A 114 10.55 0.86 17.29
N SER A 115 11.15 1.49 16.28
CA SER A 115 10.88 2.89 15.98
C SER A 115 9.67 3.00 15.05
N GLY A 116 8.52 3.32 15.64
CA GLY A 116 7.22 3.37 14.94
C GLY A 116 7.18 4.29 13.72
N ILE A 117 8.09 5.28 13.63
CA ILE A 117 8.14 6.25 12.52
C ILE A 117 8.92 5.70 11.32
N TYR A 118 9.97 4.90 11.56
CA TYR A 118 10.83 4.43 10.47
C TYR A 118 10.34 3.13 9.84
N LYS A 119 9.58 2.33 10.59
CA LYS A 119 9.12 1.02 10.11
C LYS A 119 8.19 1.09 8.90
N THR A 120 7.42 2.16 8.75
CA THR A 120 6.49 2.34 7.62
C THR A 120 7.13 3.07 6.43
N ARG A 121 8.35 3.59 6.61
CA ARG A 121 9.04 4.43 5.63
C ARG A 121 10.16 3.70 4.89
N LEU A 122 10.76 2.70 5.53
CA LEU A 122 11.95 2.01 5.02
C LEU A 122 11.65 0.83 4.10
N THR A 123 10.43 0.30 4.13
CA THR A 123 9.99 -0.83 3.30
C THR A 123 8.67 -0.50 2.62
N PRO A 124 8.32 -1.22 1.53
CA PRO A 124 6.94 -1.30 1.12
C PRO A 124 6.05 -1.74 2.28
N VAL A 125 4.88 -1.13 2.40
CA VAL A 125 3.88 -1.41 3.43
C VAL A 125 2.59 -1.87 2.79
N VAL A 126 1.87 -2.75 3.49
CA VAL A 126 0.54 -3.18 3.08
C VAL A 126 -0.48 -2.22 3.70
N VAL A 127 -1.26 -1.55 2.88
CA VAL A 127 -2.42 -0.77 3.29
C VAL A 127 -3.66 -1.60 2.98
N ASN A 128 -4.36 -2.02 4.03
CA ASN A 128 -5.68 -2.60 3.92
C ASN A 128 -6.73 -1.50 4.05
N LEU A 129 -7.60 -1.40 3.05
CA LEU A 129 -8.63 -0.39 2.88
C LEU A 129 -9.99 -1.08 2.77
N ASP A 130 -10.93 -0.73 3.63
CA ASP A 130 -12.28 -1.28 3.64
C ASP A 130 -13.31 -0.16 3.43
N TRP A 131 -14.23 -0.29 2.45
CA TRP A 131 -15.34 0.65 2.22
C TRP A 131 -16.67 -0.06 1.91
#